data_AF-A0A524MXC6-F1
#
_entry.id   AF-A0A524MXC6-F1
#
_cell.length_a   1.000
_cell.length_b   1.000
_cell.length_c   1.000
_cell.angle_alpha   90.00
_cell.angle_beta   90.00
_cell.angle_gamma   90.00
#
_symmetry.space_group_name_H-M   'P 1'
#
loop_
_entity.id
_entity.type
_entity.pdbx_description
1 polymer ?
#
loop_
_entity_poly.entity_id
_entity_poly.type
_entity_poly.pdbx_seq_one_letter_code
_entity_poly.pdbx_strand_id
1 'polypeptide(L)'
;MIYGISKTSIRDKIVFKGGTALSKVYFPLNWRISEDLDFTIIGSATIKELSDAIIKEIPELVLKGSDGIKVEYRDHHENNAFLRLRLAIEGPITRHNTRIEITREDIIGPYNLMPVPKDYDYTSFSINTYSLENILAEKLRSMIERDKIRDYYDTWRLLKEESIDLESTVSLFNKKCKSKGITYRNISQILPENIKDILQPYYEGELLRLTVTPTVPLDTILHELSQKLSPMFSD
;
A
#
# COMPACT_ATOMS: atom_id res chain seq x y z
N MET A 1 14.63 0.11 4.99
CA MET A 1 14.10 0.69 3.72
C MET A 1 13.34 2.00 3.92
N ILE A 2 12.18 2.00 4.59
CA ILE A 2 11.35 3.22 4.75
C ILE A 2 12.14 4.36 5.41
N TYR A 3 12.92 4.05 6.45
CA TYR A 3 13.88 5.01 7.03
C TYR A 3 14.82 5.61 5.98
N GLY A 4 15.47 4.77 5.17
CA GLY A 4 16.35 5.23 4.10
C GLY A 4 15.64 6.19 3.15
N ILE A 5 14.42 5.83 2.70
CA ILE A 5 13.58 6.68 1.83
C ILE A 5 13.31 8.04 2.49
N SER A 6 12.97 8.07 3.79
CA SER A 6 12.73 9.31 4.52
C SER A 6 13.94 10.24 4.60
N LYS A 7 15.14 9.73 4.34
CA LYS A 7 16.39 10.49 4.34
C LYS A 7 16.89 10.84 2.93
N THR A 8 16.26 10.33 1.88
CA THR A 8 16.65 10.65 0.51
C THR A 8 16.31 12.08 0.10
N SER A 9 16.98 12.55 -0.95
CA SER A 9 16.66 13.81 -1.64
C SER A 9 15.27 13.85 -2.27
N ILE A 10 14.61 12.69 -2.42
CA ILE A 10 13.28 12.55 -3.02
C ILE A 10 12.14 12.40 -2.02
N ARG A 11 12.41 12.44 -0.70
CA ARG A 11 11.39 12.19 0.34
C ARG A 11 10.16 13.11 0.22
N ASP A 12 10.36 14.35 -0.23
CA ASP A 12 9.32 15.37 -0.38
C ASP A 12 8.76 15.40 -1.82
N LYS A 13 9.17 14.44 -2.65
CA LYS A 13 8.72 14.24 -4.04
C LYS A 13 7.85 12.99 -4.21
N ILE A 14 7.65 12.21 -3.14
CA ILE A 14 6.83 10.99 -3.16
C ILE A 14 5.96 10.88 -1.90
N VAL A 15 4.85 10.16 -2.03
CA VAL A 15 3.90 9.89 -0.94
C VAL A 15 3.68 8.38 -0.84
N PHE A 16 3.84 7.85 0.37
CA PHE A 16 3.72 6.43 0.69
C PHE A 16 2.26 5.98 0.77
N LYS A 17 1.97 4.79 0.24
CA LYS A 17 0.62 4.24 0.16
C LYS A 17 0.60 2.70 0.23
N GLY A 18 -0.59 2.13 0.03
CA GLY A 18 -0.77 0.69 -0.12
C GLY A 18 -0.68 -0.09 1.20
N GLY A 19 -0.57 -1.42 1.09
CA GLY A 19 -0.63 -2.32 2.26
C GLY A 19 0.55 -2.17 3.22
N THR A 20 1.70 -1.69 2.75
CA THR A 20 2.87 -1.48 3.62
C THR A 20 2.78 -0.18 4.40
N ALA A 21 2.11 0.85 3.87
CA ALA A 21 1.74 2.02 4.67
C ALA A 21 0.80 1.63 5.81
N LEU A 22 -0.21 0.79 5.54
CA LEU A 22 -1.09 0.23 6.57
C LEU A 22 -0.28 -0.55 7.62
N SER A 23 0.57 -1.47 7.17
CA SER A 23 1.34 -2.37 8.04
C SER A 23 2.44 -1.68 8.86
N LYS A 24 3.03 -0.58 8.36
CA LYS A 24 4.23 0.04 8.99
C LYS A 24 3.99 1.41 9.60
N VAL A 25 2.91 2.11 9.20
CA VAL A 25 2.63 3.47 9.68
C VAL A 25 1.37 3.49 10.54
N TYR A 26 0.26 2.91 10.04
CA TYR A 26 -1.03 2.99 10.74
C TYR A 26 -1.25 1.89 11.77
N PHE A 27 -0.94 0.65 11.41
CA PHE A 27 -1.25 -0.53 12.22
C PHE A 27 0.00 -1.43 12.37
N PRO A 28 1.10 -0.91 12.94
CA PRO A 28 2.29 -1.71 13.18
C PRO A 28 1.97 -2.95 14.01
N LEU A 29 2.49 -4.10 13.59
CA LEU A 29 2.30 -5.42 14.22
C LEU A 29 0.85 -5.94 14.26
N ASN A 30 -0.15 -5.12 13.95
CA ASN A 30 -1.58 -5.46 13.93
C ASN A 30 -2.19 -5.39 12.51
N TRP A 31 -1.36 -5.58 11.49
CA TRP A 31 -1.78 -5.76 10.10
C TRP A 31 -1.10 -6.98 9.52
N ARG A 32 -1.59 -7.45 8.36
CA ARG A 32 -0.86 -8.47 7.61
C ARG A 32 0.53 -7.96 7.21
N ILE A 33 1.50 -8.86 7.15
CA ILE A 33 2.85 -8.56 6.67
C ILE A 33 2.78 -8.08 5.22
N SER A 34 3.55 -7.03 4.93
CA SER A 34 3.69 -6.44 3.61
C SER A 34 5.10 -5.86 3.49
N GLU A 35 5.80 -6.19 2.40
CA GLU A 35 7.23 -5.87 2.22
C GLU A 35 7.49 -4.95 1.02
N ASP A 36 6.63 -4.99 0.00
CA ASP A 36 6.71 -4.12 -1.16
C ASP A 36 6.30 -2.69 -0.80
N LEU A 37 7.02 -1.69 -1.31
CA LEU A 37 6.76 -0.29 -1.00
C LEU A 37 6.13 0.41 -2.20
N ASP A 38 4.92 0.91 -2.03
CA ASP A 38 4.18 1.63 -3.08
C ASP A 38 4.16 3.13 -2.78
N PHE A 39 4.46 3.95 -3.80
CA PHE A 39 4.46 5.40 -3.71
C PHE A 39 3.74 6.04 -4.89
N THR A 40 3.31 7.28 -4.68
CA THR A 40 2.87 8.20 -5.73
C THR A 40 3.83 9.38 -5.83
N ILE A 41 4.13 9.83 -7.04
CA ILE A 41 4.93 11.04 -7.28
C ILE A 41 4.12 12.29 -6.92
N ILE A 42 4.75 13.23 -6.23
CA ILE A 42 4.23 14.59 -6.02
C ILE A 42 5.10 15.64 -6.70
N GLY A 43 4.45 16.67 -7.23
CA GLY A 43 5.11 17.74 -7.97
C GLY A 43 5.66 17.29 -9.33
N SER A 44 6.82 17.82 -9.71
CA SER A 44 7.38 17.69 -11.06
C SER A 44 8.56 16.72 -11.17
N ALA A 45 8.81 15.88 -10.17
CA ALA A 45 9.93 14.95 -10.18
C ALA A 45 9.87 14.01 -11.38
N THR A 46 11.00 13.82 -12.06
CA THR A 46 11.10 12.87 -13.18
C THR A 46 11.33 11.45 -12.67
N ILE A 47 10.90 10.45 -13.44
CA ILE A 47 11.13 9.04 -13.10
C ILE A 47 12.63 8.74 -12.97
N LYS A 48 13.43 9.31 -13.87
CA LYS A 48 14.88 9.20 -13.84
C LYS A 48 15.49 9.78 -12.56
N GLU A 49 15.06 10.97 -12.12
CA GLU A 49 15.50 11.54 -10.83
C GLU A 49 15.20 10.61 -9.65
N LEU A 50 14.01 10.02 -9.62
CA LEU A 50 13.59 9.10 -8.55
C LEU A 50 14.42 7.81 -8.58
N SER A 51 14.64 7.24 -9.76
CA SER A 51 15.46 6.05 -9.97
C SER A 51 16.91 6.29 -9.54
N ASP A 52 17.52 7.39 -10.02
CA ASP A 52 18.88 7.79 -9.67
C ASP A 52 19.07 7.95 -8.15
N ALA A 53 18.14 8.65 -7.49
CA ALA A 53 18.20 8.86 -6.04
C ALA A 53 18.07 7.55 -5.26
N ILE A 54 17.11 6.68 -5.62
CA ILE A 54 16.90 5.40 -4.93
C ILE A 54 18.12 4.50 -5.07
N ILE A 55 18.66 4.38 -6.29
CA ILE A 55 19.79 3.49 -6.57
C ILE A 55 21.06 3.96 -5.85
N LYS A 56 21.30 5.29 -5.79
CA LYS A 56 22.54 5.85 -5.25
C LYS A 56 22.48 6.08 -3.74
N GLU A 57 21.36 6.57 -3.21
CA GLU A 57 21.28 7.03 -1.83
C GLU A 57 20.83 5.93 -0.85
N ILE A 58 19.87 5.08 -1.24
CA ILE A 58 19.28 4.09 -0.32
C ILE A 58 20.29 3.10 0.26
N PRO A 59 21.22 2.51 -0.52
CA PRO A 59 22.23 1.61 0.03
C PRO A 59 23.02 2.22 1.19
N GLU A 60 23.52 3.45 1.00
CA GLU A 60 24.29 4.13 2.03
C GLU A 60 23.44 4.58 3.22
N LEU A 61 22.25 5.13 2.97
CA LEU A 61 21.37 5.64 4.02
C LEU A 61 20.83 4.53 4.92
N VAL A 62 20.51 3.37 4.34
CA VAL A 62 20.09 2.21 5.12
C VAL A 62 21.26 1.65 5.91
N LEU A 63 22.44 1.50 5.30
CA LEU A 63 23.63 1.01 6.02
C LEU A 63 24.00 1.91 7.20
N LYS A 64 23.97 3.24 7.04
CA LYS A 64 24.24 4.19 8.12
C LYS A 64 23.17 4.21 9.21
N GLY A 65 21.91 3.94 8.83
CA GLY A 65 20.75 3.98 9.73
C GLY A 65 20.37 2.65 10.35
N SER A 66 21.14 1.60 10.11
CA SER A 66 20.87 0.25 10.60
C SER A 66 22.15 -0.40 11.10
N ASP A 67 22.02 -1.34 12.03
CA ASP A 67 23.16 -2.14 12.49
C ASP A 67 23.37 -3.34 11.57
N GLY A 68 23.98 -3.09 10.41
CA GLY A 68 24.44 -4.13 9.49
C GLY A 68 23.47 -4.55 8.38
N ILE A 69 22.37 -3.82 8.14
CA ILE A 69 21.51 -4.09 6.97
C ILE A 69 22.14 -3.49 5.72
N LYS A 70 22.40 -4.33 4.73
CA LYS A 70 22.88 -3.94 3.40
C LYS A 70 21.74 -3.98 2.40
N VAL A 71 21.74 -3.02 1.48
CA VAL A 71 20.78 -2.97 0.38
C VAL A 71 21.55 -2.92 -0.92
N GLU A 72 21.20 -3.81 -1.84
CA GLU A 72 21.82 -3.90 -3.16
C GLU A 72 20.73 -3.74 -4.22
N TYR A 73 20.93 -2.80 -5.14
CA TYR A 73 20.10 -2.68 -6.33
C TYR A 73 20.27 -3.90 -7.23
N ARG A 74 19.15 -4.46 -7.73
CA ARG A 74 19.16 -5.59 -8.68
C ARG A 74 18.88 -5.12 -10.09
N ASP A 75 17.68 -4.60 -10.30
CA ASP A 75 17.22 -4.10 -11.57
C ASP A 75 16.06 -3.11 -11.35
N HIS A 76 15.66 -2.44 -12.42
CA HIS A 76 14.42 -1.69 -12.45
C HIS A 76 13.78 -1.75 -13.83
N HIS A 77 12.49 -1.46 -13.86
CA HIS A 77 11.73 -1.17 -15.06
C HIS A 77 11.09 0.21 -14.90
N GLU A 78 11.22 1.05 -15.93
CA GLU A 78 10.67 2.39 -15.92
C GLU A 78 9.98 2.76 -17.24
N ASN A 79 8.96 3.60 -17.12
CA ASN A 79 8.35 4.35 -18.21
C ASN A 79 7.79 5.67 -17.66
N ASN A 80 7.10 6.45 -18.48
CA ASN A 80 6.57 7.75 -18.06
C ASN A 80 5.52 7.65 -16.92
N ALA A 81 4.85 6.51 -16.78
CA ALA A 81 3.77 6.28 -15.83
C ALA A 81 4.24 5.65 -14.50
N PHE A 82 5.30 4.85 -14.50
CA PHE A 82 5.79 4.23 -13.27
C PHE A 82 7.27 3.85 -13.30
N LEU A 83 7.81 3.69 -12.10
CA LEU A 83 9.13 3.16 -11.79
C LEU A 83 8.97 1.96 -10.87
N ARG A 84 9.58 0.84 -11.21
CA ARG A 84 9.60 -0.37 -10.38
C ARG A 84 11.05 -0.82 -10.20
N LEU A 85 11.57 -0.75 -8.99
CA LEU A 85 12.91 -1.23 -8.65
C LEU A 85 12.83 -2.49 -7.81
N ARG A 86 13.73 -3.45 -8.08
CA ARG A 86 13.98 -4.59 -7.20
C ARG A 86 15.29 -4.36 -6.45
N LEU A 87 15.24 -4.52 -5.13
CA LEU A 87 16.40 -4.42 -4.26
C LEU A 87 16.52 -5.67 -3.41
N ALA A 88 17.74 -6.16 -3.22
CA ALA A 88 18.02 -7.18 -2.22
C ALA A 88 18.35 -6.52 -0.89
N ILE A 89 17.75 -7.02 0.17
CA ILE A 89 18.06 -6.66 1.54
C ILE A 89 18.78 -7.86 2.17
N GLU A 90 19.97 -7.60 2.69
CA GLU A 90 20.77 -8.56 3.43
C GLU A 90 20.92 -8.06 4.86
N GLY A 91 20.28 -8.76 5.79
CA GLY A 91 20.48 -8.59 7.22
C GLY A 91 21.37 -9.70 7.80
N PRO A 92 21.61 -9.70 9.12
CA PRO A 92 22.54 -10.65 9.75
C PRO A 92 22.15 -12.13 9.59
N ILE A 93 20.86 -12.42 9.45
CA ILE A 93 20.32 -13.79 9.42
C ILE A 93 19.50 -14.06 8.14
N THR A 94 19.02 -13.02 7.47
CA THR A 94 18.07 -13.17 6.36
C THR A 94 18.51 -12.38 5.14
N ARG A 95 18.21 -12.94 3.97
CA ARG A 95 18.32 -12.27 2.67
C ARG A 95 17.03 -12.43 1.92
N HIS A 96 16.45 -11.31 1.50
CA HIS A 96 15.21 -11.29 0.74
C HIS A 96 15.21 -10.15 -0.26
N ASN A 97 14.32 -10.22 -1.24
CA ASN A 97 14.12 -9.14 -2.21
C ASN A 97 12.90 -8.33 -1.81
N THR A 98 13.00 -7.00 -1.91
CA THR A 98 11.89 -6.07 -1.81
C THR A 98 11.71 -5.34 -3.15
N ARG A 99 10.51 -4.84 -3.38
CA ARG A 99 10.20 -3.98 -4.52
C ARG A 99 9.81 -2.59 -4.05
N ILE A 100 10.32 -1.57 -4.73
CA ILE A 100 9.80 -0.21 -4.66
C ILE A 100 9.06 0.08 -5.96
N GLU A 101 7.79 0.45 -5.87
CA GLU A 101 6.97 0.86 -6.99
C GLU A 101 6.53 2.31 -6.78
N ILE A 102 6.79 3.17 -7.77
CA ILE A 102 6.45 4.59 -7.73
C ILE A 102 5.63 4.90 -8.97
N THR A 103 4.43 5.41 -8.76
CA THR A 103 3.44 5.65 -9.81
C THR A 103 3.24 7.15 -10.03
N ARG A 104 3.18 7.57 -11.30
CA ARG A 104 2.77 8.91 -11.70
C ARG A 104 1.26 8.91 -11.87
N GLU A 105 0.57 9.59 -10.97
CA GLU A 105 -0.87 9.81 -11.04
C GLU A 105 -1.23 11.11 -10.34
N ASP A 106 -2.42 11.63 -10.65
CA ASP A 106 -2.93 12.82 -9.98
C ASP A 106 -3.10 12.55 -8.48
N ILE A 107 -2.60 13.48 -7.66
CA ILE A 107 -2.83 13.43 -6.22
C ILE A 107 -4.28 13.80 -5.94
N ILE A 108 -5.06 12.78 -5.62
CA ILE A 108 -6.46 12.91 -5.26
C ILE A 108 -6.60 12.52 -3.80
N GLY A 109 -6.99 13.49 -2.98
CA GLY A 109 -7.20 13.32 -1.55
C GLY A 109 -5.99 13.70 -0.69
N PRO A 110 -6.18 13.70 0.64
CA PRO A 110 -5.16 14.14 1.58
C PRO A 110 -4.04 13.12 1.76
N TYR A 111 -2.88 13.64 2.12
CA TYR A 111 -1.75 12.91 2.66
C TYR A 111 -1.10 13.77 3.74
N ASN A 112 -0.45 13.11 4.71
CA ASN A 112 0.13 13.80 5.86
C ASN A 112 1.57 13.32 6.07
N LEU A 113 2.41 14.19 6.63
CA LEU A 113 3.71 13.79 7.13
C LEU A 113 3.50 13.00 8.42
N MET A 114 3.50 11.67 8.31
CA MET A 114 3.18 10.78 9.44
C MET A 114 4.45 10.37 10.17
N PRO A 115 4.51 10.48 11.51
CA PRO A 115 5.57 9.84 12.29
C PRO A 115 5.45 8.32 12.12
N VAL A 116 6.56 7.65 11.82
CA VAL A 116 6.57 6.19 11.76
C VAL A 116 6.71 5.66 13.20
N PRO A 117 5.76 4.84 13.69
CA PRO A 117 5.80 4.27 15.03
C PRO A 117 7.13 3.59 15.34
N LYS A 118 7.61 3.64 16.60
CA LYS A 118 8.92 3.09 16.98
C LYS A 118 8.82 1.64 17.47
N ASP A 119 8.14 0.79 16.71
CA ASP A 119 7.99 -0.64 17.04
C ASP A 119 9.25 -1.47 16.71
N TYR A 120 10.20 -0.86 16.00
CA TYR A 120 11.52 -1.44 15.73
C TYR A 120 12.63 -0.46 16.14
N ASP A 121 13.85 -0.98 16.30
CA ASP A 121 15.00 -0.23 16.78
C ASP A 121 15.64 0.66 15.69
N TYR A 122 14.89 1.67 15.26
CA TYR A 122 15.37 2.75 14.39
C TYR A 122 15.20 4.11 15.04
N THR A 123 15.99 5.08 14.56
CA THR A 123 15.81 6.50 14.94
C THR A 123 14.46 7.00 14.47
N SER A 124 13.77 7.83 15.28
CA SER A 124 12.49 8.43 14.92
C SER A 124 12.56 9.21 13.60
N PHE A 125 11.56 9.02 12.74
CA PHE A 125 11.44 9.69 11.47
C PHE A 125 9.97 9.79 11.04
N SER A 126 9.71 10.62 10.04
CA SER A 126 8.39 10.77 9.44
C SER A 126 8.44 10.58 7.93
N ILE A 127 7.32 10.21 7.33
CA ILE A 127 7.19 10.04 5.89
C ILE A 127 5.82 10.52 5.40
N ASN A 128 5.80 11.20 4.25
CA ASN A 128 4.54 11.59 3.60
C ASN A 128 3.75 10.32 3.29
N THR A 129 2.53 10.20 3.81
CA THR A 129 1.69 9.00 3.70
C THR A 129 0.25 9.38 3.40
N TYR A 130 -0.41 8.67 2.48
CA TYR A 130 -1.85 8.81 2.23
C TYR A 130 -2.67 8.57 3.49
N SER A 131 -3.78 9.32 3.64
CA SER A 131 -4.75 9.06 4.71
C SER A 131 -5.38 7.67 4.56
N LEU A 132 -6.02 7.18 5.63
CA LEU A 132 -6.72 5.89 5.60
C LEU A 132 -7.85 5.88 4.56
N GLU A 133 -8.63 6.96 4.46
CA GLU A 133 -9.70 7.13 3.46
C GLU A 133 -9.14 7.07 2.04
N ASN A 134 -7.96 7.66 1.83
CA ASN A 134 -7.30 7.68 0.52
C ASN A 134 -6.82 6.28 0.12
N ILE A 135 -6.23 5.53 1.05
CA ILE A 135 -5.83 4.11 0.84
C ILE A 135 -7.07 3.23 0.62
N LEU A 136 -8.14 3.41 1.40
CA LEU A 136 -9.39 2.66 1.26
C LEU A 136 -10.05 2.92 -0.10
N ALA A 137 -10.12 4.19 -0.53
CA ALA A 137 -10.63 4.56 -1.85
C ALA A 137 -9.84 3.90 -3.00
N GLU A 138 -8.51 3.80 -2.87
CA GLU A 138 -7.68 3.10 -3.85
C GLU A 138 -7.90 1.60 -3.87
N LYS A 139 -8.08 0.99 -2.70
CA LYS A 139 -8.42 -0.43 -2.56
C LYS A 139 -9.73 -0.74 -3.27
N LEU A 140 -10.79 0.04 -2.99
CA LEU A 140 -12.10 -0.11 -3.63
C LEU A 140 -12.02 0.06 -5.15
N ARG A 141 -11.30 1.07 -5.63
CA ARG A 141 -11.08 1.27 -7.07
C ARG A 141 -10.34 0.08 -7.70
N SER A 142 -9.28 -0.41 -7.05
CA SER A 142 -8.52 -1.55 -7.55
C SER A 142 -9.31 -2.85 -7.55
N MET A 143 -10.26 -3.05 -6.64
CA MET A 143 -11.13 -4.22 -6.63
C MET A 143 -12.06 -4.29 -7.84
N ILE A 144 -12.35 -3.15 -8.51
CA ILE A 144 -13.09 -3.14 -9.79
C ILE A 144 -12.23 -3.68 -10.95
N GLU A 145 -10.91 -3.49 -10.87
CA GLU A 145 -9.99 -3.84 -11.94
C GLU A 145 -9.40 -5.25 -11.78
N ARG A 146 -9.36 -5.77 -10.55
CA ARG A 146 -8.71 -7.05 -10.23
C ARG A 146 -9.24 -7.70 -8.95
N ASP A 147 -9.24 -9.03 -8.97
CA ASP A 147 -9.62 -9.85 -7.84
C ASP A 147 -8.40 -10.33 -7.05
N LYS A 148 -7.94 -9.53 -6.08
CA LYS A 148 -6.79 -9.89 -5.22
C LYS A 148 -7.21 -10.03 -3.77
N ILE A 149 -7.05 -11.23 -3.20
CA ILE A 149 -7.46 -11.55 -1.82
C ILE A 149 -6.97 -10.53 -0.78
N ARG A 150 -5.77 -9.98 -0.96
CA ARG A 150 -5.20 -8.96 -0.07
C ARG A 150 -5.93 -7.62 -0.11
N ASP A 151 -6.48 -7.24 -1.27
CA ASP A 151 -7.30 -6.02 -1.37
C ASP A 151 -8.62 -6.21 -0.63
N TYR A 152 -9.30 -7.36 -0.78
CA TYR A 152 -10.53 -7.68 -0.05
C TYR A 152 -10.30 -7.73 1.46
N TYR A 153 -9.20 -8.36 1.90
CA TYR A 153 -8.84 -8.42 3.32
C TYR A 153 -8.54 -7.03 3.89
N ASP A 154 -7.71 -6.24 3.21
CA ASP A 154 -7.34 -4.90 3.68
C ASP A 154 -8.57 -3.99 3.74
N THR A 155 -9.46 -4.04 2.74
CA THR A 155 -10.73 -3.29 2.73
C THR A 155 -11.63 -3.72 3.88
N TRP A 156 -11.83 -5.03 4.08
CA TRP A 156 -12.64 -5.55 5.18
C TRP A 156 -12.10 -5.11 6.56
N ARG A 157 -10.78 -5.16 6.76
CA ARG A 157 -10.15 -4.68 8.00
C ARG A 157 -10.35 -3.17 8.17
N LEU A 158 -10.10 -2.37 7.14
CA LEU A 158 -10.23 -0.91 7.20
C LEU A 158 -11.65 -0.48 7.55
N LEU A 159 -12.67 -1.14 7.00
CA LEU A 159 -14.08 -0.83 7.29
C LEU A 159 -14.52 -1.15 8.74
N LYS A 160 -13.65 -1.73 9.55
CA LYS A 160 -13.85 -1.91 11.00
C LYS A 160 -13.29 -0.77 11.83
N GLU A 161 -12.47 0.09 11.24
CA GLU A 161 -11.86 1.23 11.92
C GLU A 161 -12.85 2.38 12.00
N GLU A 162 -13.29 2.73 13.22
CA GLU A 162 -14.27 3.80 13.45
C GLU A 162 -13.75 5.19 13.09
N SER A 163 -12.44 5.36 12.97
CA SER A 163 -11.79 6.62 12.64
C SER A 163 -11.89 7.01 11.16
N ILE A 164 -12.30 6.08 10.28
CA ILE A 164 -12.38 6.32 8.84
C ILE A 164 -13.68 7.02 8.49
N ASP A 165 -13.57 8.17 7.83
CA ASP A 165 -14.71 8.86 7.23
C ASP A 165 -15.14 8.17 5.92
N LEU A 166 -16.26 7.45 5.98
CA LEU A 166 -16.81 6.72 4.83
C LEU A 166 -17.37 7.64 3.73
N GLU A 167 -17.94 8.80 4.08
CA GLU A 167 -18.45 9.76 3.10
C GLU A 167 -17.29 10.37 2.29
N SER A 168 -16.23 10.78 3.00
CA SER A 168 -14.98 11.23 2.37
C SER A 168 -14.37 10.14 1.50
N THR A 169 -14.34 8.89 1.98
CA THR A 169 -13.86 7.72 1.21
C THR A 169 -14.62 7.55 -0.10
N VAL A 170 -15.96 7.60 -0.08
CA VAL A 170 -16.79 7.48 -1.29
C VAL A 170 -16.52 8.63 -2.27
N SER A 171 -16.39 9.86 -1.75
CA SER A 171 -16.02 11.03 -2.57
C SER A 171 -14.66 10.84 -3.26
N LEU A 172 -13.66 10.35 -2.51
CA LEU A 172 -12.32 10.07 -3.04
C LEU A 172 -12.33 8.95 -4.07
N PHE A 173 -13.05 7.85 -3.78
CA PHE A 173 -13.22 6.73 -4.69
C PHE A 173 -13.79 7.20 -6.03
N ASN A 174 -14.88 7.98 -6.02
CA ASN A 174 -15.50 8.52 -7.24
C ASN A 174 -14.53 9.40 -8.05
N LYS A 175 -13.78 10.28 -7.38
CA LYS A 175 -12.77 11.13 -8.04
C LYS A 175 -11.65 10.29 -8.66
N LYS A 176 -11.16 9.27 -7.96
CA LYS A 176 -10.10 8.38 -8.46
C LYS A 176 -10.57 7.49 -9.61
N CYS A 177 -11.80 6.97 -9.54
CA CYS A 177 -12.44 6.26 -10.66
C CYS A 177 -12.48 7.15 -11.90
N LYS A 178 -12.98 8.39 -11.77
CA LYS A 178 -13.03 9.37 -12.86
C LYS A 178 -11.64 9.66 -13.46
N SER A 179 -10.62 9.87 -12.63
CA SER A 179 -9.24 10.13 -13.08
C SER A 179 -8.65 8.96 -13.88
N LYS A 180 -9.04 7.72 -13.58
CA LYS A 180 -8.61 6.51 -14.31
C LYS A 180 -9.57 6.09 -15.44
N GLY A 181 -10.62 6.87 -15.71
CA GLY A 181 -11.63 6.51 -16.72
C GLY A 181 -12.48 5.28 -16.34
N ILE A 182 -12.55 4.94 -15.06
CA ILE A 182 -13.34 3.81 -14.54
C ILE A 182 -14.75 4.31 -14.25
N THR A 183 -15.76 3.64 -14.82
CA THR A 183 -17.17 3.88 -14.50
C THR A 183 -17.65 2.85 -13.49
N TYR A 184 -17.89 3.29 -12.26
CA TYR A 184 -18.59 2.51 -11.25
C TYR A 184 -20.10 2.55 -11.52
N ARG A 185 -20.75 1.39 -11.49
CA ARG A 185 -22.18 1.22 -11.79
C ARG A 185 -22.91 0.63 -10.60
N ASN A 186 -22.32 -0.37 -9.96
CA ASN A 186 -22.92 -1.06 -8.82
C ASN A 186 -21.88 -1.92 -8.09
N ILE A 187 -22.30 -2.42 -6.93
CA ILE A 187 -21.46 -3.24 -6.05
C ILE A 187 -21.00 -4.56 -6.67
N SER A 188 -21.69 -5.11 -7.69
CA SER A 188 -21.28 -6.40 -8.29
C SER A 188 -19.98 -6.30 -9.08
N GLN A 189 -19.51 -5.09 -9.41
CA GLN A 189 -18.15 -4.88 -9.93
C GLN A 189 -17.06 -5.09 -8.88
N ILE A 190 -17.40 -4.98 -7.59
CA ILE A 190 -16.49 -5.17 -6.45
C ILE A 190 -16.74 -6.52 -5.77
N LEU A 191 -17.98 -6.99 -5.77
CA LEU A 191 -18.41 -8.25 -5.16
C LEU A 191 -19.29 -9.04 -6.14
N PRO A 192 -18.71 -9.61 -7.22
CA PRO A 192 -19.45 -10.48 -8.12
C PRO A 192 -19.85 -11.79 -7.40
N GLU A 193 -20.89 -12.48 -7.86
CA GLU A 193 -21.42 -13.69 -7.20
C GLU A 193 -20.38 -14.81 -7.05
N ASN A 194 -19.47 -14.94 -8.02
CA ASN A 194 -18.40 -15.94 -8.03
C ASN A 194 -17.11 -15.48 -7.33
N ILE A 195 -17.11 -14.34 -6.62
CA ILE A 195 -15.88 -13.78 -6.04
C ILE A 195 -15.21 -14.73 -5.04
N LYS A 196 -16.00 -15.48 -4.28
CA LYS A 196 -15.49 -16.49 -3.36
C LYS A 196 -14.62 -17.52 -4.10
N ASP A 197 -15.13 -18.07 -5.19
CA ASP A 197 -14.44 -19.11 -5.97
C ASP A 197 -13.13 -18.58 -6.58
N ILE A 198 -13.12 -17.29 -6.95
CA ILE A 198 -11.92 -16.61 -7.45
C ILE A 198 -10.87 -16.45 -6.34
N LEU A 199 -11.30 -16.06 -5.13
CA LEU A 199 -10.38 -15.72 -4.03
C LEU A 199 -9.93 -16.93 -3.20
N GLN A 200 -10.74 -17.97 -3.11
CA GLN A 200 -10.51 -19.14 -2.27
C GLN A 200 -9.15 -19.83 -2.51
N PRO A 201 -8.67 -20.03 -3.77
CA PRO A 201 -7.37 -20.64 -4.02
C PRO A 201 -6.18 -19.85 -3.45
N TYR A 202 -6.35 -18.54 -3.23
CA TYR A 202 -5.30 -17.65 -2.75
C TYR A 202 -5.36 -17.40 -1.24
N TYR A 203 -6.42 -17.85 -0.57
CA TYR A 203 -6.66 -17.53 0.83
C TYR A 203 -5.54 -18.04 1.75
N GLU A 204 -5.17 -19.32 1.66
CA GLU A 204 -4.09 -19.89 2.48
C GLU A 204 -2.71 -19.38 2.03
N GLY A 205 -2.42 -19.51 0.73
CA GLY A 205 -1.09 -19.28 0.18
C GLY A 205 -0.68 -17.81 0.05
N GLU A 206 -1.61 -16.88 -0.12
CA GLU A 206 -1.31 -15.45 -0.30
C GLU A 206 -1.76 -14.53 0.83
N LEU A 207 -2.70 -14.96 1.68
CA LEU A 207 -3.18 -14.17 2.81
C LEU A 207 -2.76 -14.76 4.16
N LEU A 208 -3.14 -16.01 4.48
CA LEU A 208 -2.97 -16.52 5.84
C LEU A 208 -1.53 -16.55 6.32
N ARG A 209 -0.58 -16.87 5.43
CA ARG A 209 0.86 -16.84 5.73
C ARG A 209 1.38 -15.45 6.16
N LEU A 210 0.63 -14.39 5.87
CA LEU A 210 0.98 -13.01 6.16
C LEU A 210 0.21 -12.45 7.38
N THR A 211 -0.77 -13.18 7.91
CA THR A 211 -1.62 -12.72 9.03
C THR A 211 -1.30 -13.47 10.31
N VAL A 212 -1.46 -12.79 11.45
CA VAL A 212 -1.37 -13.45 12.77
C VAL A 212 -2.67 -14.23 13.04
N THR A 213 -2.57 -15.38 13.72
CA THR A 213 -3.69 -16.23 14.11
C THR A 213 -4.44 -15.70 15.34
N PRO A 214 -5.76 -15.94 15.50
CA PRO A 214 -6.63 -16.77 14.65
C PRO A 214 -7.13 -16.04 13.39
N THR A 215 -7.31 -16.80 12.31
CA THR A 215 -7.69 -16.28 11.00
C THR A 215 -9.22 -16.35 10.82
N VAL A 216 -9.81 -15.28 10.28
CA VAL A 216 -11.26 -15.18 10.05
C VAL A 216 -11.61 -15.81 8.70
N PRO A 217 -12.53 -16.81 8.63
CA PRO A 217 -12.87 -17.49 7.38
C PRO A 217 -13.21 -16.54 6.23
N LEU A 218 -12.84 -16.90 4.99
CA LEU A 218 -13.11 -16.07 3.82
C LEU A 218 -14.61 -15.74 3.67
N ASP A 219 -15.49 -16.70 3.97
CA ASP A 219 -16.94 -16.48 3.95
C ASP A 219 -17.38 -15.37 4.90
N THR A 220 -16.82 -15.36 6.11
CA THR A 220 -17.10 -14.32 7.11
C THR A 220 -16.58 -12.97 6.64
N ILE A 221 -15.37 -12.92 6.07
CA ILE A 221 -14.78 -11.69 5.50
C ILE A 221 -15.69 -11.12 4.42
N LEU A 222 -16.08 -11.93 3.44
CA LEU A 222 -16.91 -11.49 2.32
C LEU A 222 -18.32 -11.10 2.74
N HIS A 223 -18.91 -11.82 3.69
CA HIS A 223 -20.22 -11.49 4.24
C HIS A 223 -20.22 -10.12 4.95
N GLU A 224 -19.29 -9.91 5.89
CA GLU A 224 -19.17 -8.64 6.61
C GLU A 224 -18.81 -7.49 5.67
N LEU A 225 -17.93 -7.74 4.69
CA LEU A 225 -17.57 -6.75 3.67
C LEU A 225 -18.79 -6.32 2.86
N SER A 226 -19.62 -7.26 2.41
CA SER A 226 -20.86 -6.97 1.68
C SER A 226 -21.83 -6.11 2.50
N GLN A 227 -22.01 -6.44 3.79
CA GLN A 227 -22.86 -5.66 4.70
C GLN A 227 -22.39 -4.22 4.88
N LYS A 228 -21.07 -4.01 4.94
CA LYS A 228 -20.47 -2.68 5.11
C LYS A 228 -20.45 -1.86 3.82
N LEU A 229 -20.21 -2.48 2.67
CA LEU A 229 -20.12 -1.78 1.38
C LEU A 229 -21.49 -1.40 0.81
N SER A 230 -22.51 -2.23 1.01
CA SER A 230 -23.86 -1.98 0.48
C SER A 230 -24.40 -0.57 0.81
N PRO A 231 -24.38 -0.10 2.08
CA PRO A 231 -24.87 1.24 2.40
C PRO A 231 -23.97 2.38 1.92
N MET A 232 -22.67 2.13 1.63
CA MET A 232 -21.75 3.18 1.15
C MET A 232 -22.06 3.61 -0.29
N PHE A 233 -22.71 2.75 -1.07
CA PHE A 233 -22.97 2.95 -2.49
C PHE A 233 -24.47 2.82 -2.83
N SER A 234 -25.33 2.90 -1.81
CA SER A 234 -26.77 3.03 -2.03
C SER A 234 -27.07 4.49 -2.37
N ASP A 235 -27.80 4.73 -3.46
CA ASP A 235 -28.30 6.04 -3.88
C ASP A 235 -29.24 6.67 -2.83
#